data_AF-A0A7U6KLV2-F1
#
_entry.id   AF-A0A7U6KLV2-F1
#
_cell.length_a   1.000
_cell.length_b   1.000
_cell.length_c   1.000
_cell.angle_alpha   90.00
_cell.angle_beta   90.00
_cell.angle_gamma   90.00
#
_symmetry.space_group_name_H-M   'P 1'
#
loop_
_entity.id
_entity.type
_entity.pdbx_description
1 polymer ?
#
loop_
_entity_poly.entity_id
_entity_poly.type
_entity_poly.pdbx_seq_one_letter_code
_entity_poly.pdbx_strand_id
1 'polypeptide(L)'
;MSNNRRPAYLPIAIIAVVIIVIAAAVIVWFKPDNKPMATQQSLSASPTDKSESTLSTAQSNTQAEAPFAQSDALFVTGLERLPASLKGTQVDGEIIIDENKQLVVTEGLRRLFDYFLSAIGEEDEAVIFARVESYIRHHTPEPAASQAVAIFGKYVAYLKALPEIEKRYGNLQLQATKNGELDLNAIAQQKAGCGEFTSAVF
;
A
#
# COMPACT_ATOMS: atom_id res chain seq x y z
N MET A 1 -12.00 -42.48 -52.41
CA MET A 1 -11.93 -43.03 -51.03
C MET A 1 -11.65 -41.92 -50.04
N SER A 2 -12.26 -42.02 -48.86
CA SER A 2 -12.50 -41.00 -47.84
C SER A 2 -11.29 -40.21 -47.31
N ASN A 3 -11.39 -38.87 -47.37
CA ASN A 3 -10.51 -37.94 -46.64
C ASN A 3 -10.92 -37.89 -45.16
N ASN A 4 -10.08 -38.42 -44.28
CA ASN A 4 -10.30 -38.44 -42.84
C ASN A 4 -9.73 -37.16 -42.20
N ARG A 5 -10.51 -36.07 -42.18
CA ARG A 5 -10.14 -34.84 -41.46
C ARG A 5 -10.35 -35.08 -39.96
N ARG A 6 -9.27 -35.22 -39.20
CA ARG A 6 -9.35 -35.33 -37.74
C ARG A 6 -9.97 -34.04 -37.18
N PRO A 7 -11.04 -34.10 -36.38
CA PRO A 7 -11.68 -32.91 -35.83
C PRO A 7 -10.74 -32.24 -34.82
N ALA A 8 -10.34 -31.01 -35.10
CA ALA A 8 -9.46 -30.18 -34.26
C ALA A 8 -10.08 -29.80 -32.89
N TYR A 9 -11.30 -30.28 -32.60
CA TYR A 9 -12.02 -30.07 -31.34
C TYR A 9 -11.65 -31.08 -30.24
N LEU A 10 -10.94 -32.15 -30.60
CA LEU A 10 -10.52 -33.22 -29.67
C LEU A 10 -9.55 -32.73 -28.56
N PRO A 11 -8.52 -31.89 -28.82
CA PRO A 11 -7.67 -31.39 -27.74
C PRO A 11 -8.40 -30.39 -26.82
N ILE A 12 -9.34 -29.60 -27.36
CA ILE A 12 -10.11 -28.61 -26.59
C ILE A 12 -11.04 -29.31 -25.59
N ALA A 13 -11.68 -30.41 -26.01
CA ALA A 13 -12.52 -31.22 -25.13
C ALA A 13 -11.73 -31.85 -23.97
N ILE A 14 -10.48 -32.28 -24.21
CA ILE A 14 -9.60 -32.84 -23.17
C ILE A 14 -9.24 -31.76 -22.13
N ILE A 15 -8.88 -30.56 -22.58
CA ILE A 15 -8.53 -29.44 -21.68
C ILE A 15 -9.74 -29.05 -20.80
N ALA A 16 -10.95 -29.01 -21.38
CA ALA A 16 -12.16 -28.71 -20.61
C ALA A 16 -12.44 -29.76 -19.51
N VAL A 17 -12.26 -31.05 -19.81
CA VAL A 17 -12.42 -32.12 -18.83
C VAL A 17 -11.38 -32.04 -17.72
N VAL A 18 -10.11 -31.71 -18.05
CA VAL A 18 -9.03 -31.55 -17.07
C VAL A 18 -9.32 -30.39 -16.11
N ILE A 19 -9.82 -29.25 -16.62
CA ILE A 19 -10.18 -28.09 -15.79
C ILE A 19 -11.30 -28.45 -14.80
N ILE A 20 -12.31 -29.23 -15.23
CA ILE A 20 -13.42 -29.65 -14.38
C ILE A 20 -12.93 -30.59 -13.26
N VAL A 21 -12.00 -31.50 -13.55
CA VAL A 21 -11.42 -32.41 -12.55
C VAL A 21 -10.59 -31.64 -11.52
N ILE A 22 -9.82 -30.63 -11.95
CA ILE A 22 -9.03 -29.78 -11.05
C ILE A 22 -9.95 -28.94 -10.15
N ALA A 23 -11.02 -28.35 -10.70
CA ALA A 23 -11.99 -27.58 -9.92
C ALA A 23 -12.69 -28.44 -8.86
N ALA A 24 -13.07 -29.68 -9.20
CA ALA A 24 -13.67 -30.60 -8.24
C ALA A 24 -12.69 -30.99 -7.11
N ALA A 25 -11.40 -31.18 -7.42
CA ALA A 25 -10.37 -31.47 -6.43
C ALA A 25 -10.16 -30.30 -5.45
N VAL A 26 -10.18 -29.06 -5.94
CA VAL A 26 -10.04 -27.86 -5.09
C VAL A 26 -11.24 -27.70 -4.14
N ILE A 27 -12.46 -28.00 -4.60
CA ILE A 27 -13.68 -27.91 -3.77
C ILE A 27 -13.68 -28.96 -2.65
N VAL A 28 -13.20 -30.18 -2.90
CA VAL A 28 -13.13 -31.24 -1.88
C VAL A 28 -12.03 -30.98 -0.85
N TRP A 29 -11.00 -30.22 -1.21
CA TRP A 29 -9.91 -29.87 -0.30
C TRP A 29 -10.27 -28.71 0.64
N PHE A 30 -11.22 -27.85 0.27
CA PHE A 30 -11.73 -26.76 1.10
C PHE A 30 -12.82 -27.23 2.09
N LYS A 31 -12.50 -28.20 2.96
CA LYS A 31 -13.35 -28.57 4.11
C LYS A 31 -12.90 -27.74 5.32
N PRO A 32 -13.66 -26.72 5.75
CA PRO A 32 -13.32 -25.94 6.95
C PRO A 32 -13.66 -26.77 8.20
N ASP A 33 -12.65 -27.03 9.03
CA ASP A 33 -12.80 -27.67 10.34
C ASP A 33 -13.40 -26.67 11.33
N ASN A 34 -14.73 -26.60 11.36
CA ASN A 34 -15.46 -25.78 12.32
C ASN A 34 -15.62 -26.60 13.62
N LYS A 35 -14.70 -26.46 14.58
CA LYS A 35 -14.94 -26.90 15.96
C LYS A 35 -15.68 -25.80 16.72
N PRO A 36 -16.95 -25.98 17.13
CA PRO A 36 -17.56 -25.10 18.10
C PRO A 36 -17.08 -25.53 19.48
N MET A 37 -16.28 -24.69 20.16
CA MET A 37 -16.02 -24.86 21.58
C MET A 37 -16.77 -23.77 22.35
N ALA A 38 -17.80 -24.22 23.05
CA ALA A 38 -18.58 -23.44 23.99
C ALA A 38 -17.80 -23.25 25.32
N THR A 39 -17.91 -22.04 25.84
CA THR A 39 -18.03 -21.63 27.27
C THR A 39 -16.91 -21.96 28.27
N GLN A 40 -16.41 -20.90 28.93
CA GLN A 40 -16.33 -20.68 30.39
C GLN A 40 -15.49 -19.41 30.64
N GLN A 41 -16.08 -18.22 30.79
CA GLN A 41 -16.58 -17.60 32.03
C GLN A 41 -15.76 -17.91 33.29
N SER A 42 -14.94 -16.93 33.70
CA SER A 42 -14.53 -16.74 35.10
C SER A 42 -14.51 -15.25 35.39
N LEU A 43 -15.54 -14.77 36.08
CA LEU A 43 -15.49 -13.52 36.82
C LEU A 43 -14.58 -13.73 38.04
N SER A 44 -13.64 -12.83 38.28
CA SER A 44 -13.17 -12.56 39.63
C SER A 44 -12.76 -11.09 39.74
N ALA A 45 -13.49 -10.37 40.57
CA ALA A 45 -13.21 -9.00 40.95
C ALA A 45 -12.53 -9.00 42.32
N SER A 46 -11.49 -8.18 42.50
CA SER A 46 -11.46 -7.22 43.62
C SER A 46 -10.31 -6.21 43.55
N PRO A 47 -10.49 -5.04 44.18
CA PRO A 47 -9.63 -3.86 44.07
C PRO A 47 -8.56 -3.81 45.19
N THR A 48 -7.58 -2.92 45.08
CA THR A 48 -7.15 -1.95 46.13
C THR A 48 -5.88 -1.21 45.72
N ASP A 49 -6.02 0.11 45.76
CA ASP A 49 -5.06 1.22 45.86
C ASP A 49 -3.60 1.02 46.33
N LYS A 50 -2.78 1.92 45.76
CA LYS A 50 -1.80 2.84 46.39
C LYS A 50 -0.29 2.62 46.25
N SER A 51 0.34 3.77 45.99
CA SER A 51 1.72 4.19 46.24
C SER A 51 2.77 3.73 45.22
N GLU A 52 3.75 4.53 44.81
CA GLU A 52 4.05 5.96 44.94
C GLU A 52 5.24 6.22 44.00
N SER A 53 5.35 7.47 43.57
CA SER A 53 6.50 8.14 42.95
C SER A 53 7.88 7.48 43.08
N THR A 54 8.57 7.32 41.96
CA THR A 54 9.99 7.65 41.87
C THR A 54 10.27 8.44 40.59
N LEU A 55 10.50 9.73 40.75
CA LEU A 55 11.30 10.54 39.83
C LEU A 55 12.67 9.85 39.62
N SER A 56 13.03 9.59 38.38
CA SER A 56 14.44 9.55 37.96
C SER A 56 14.59 10.40 36.72
N THR A 57 15.06 11.63 36.94
CA THR A 57 15.74 12.43 35.93
C THR A 57 17.17 11.90 35.81
N ALA A 58 17.55 11.43 34.63
CA ALA A 58 18.94 11.46 34.18
C ALA A 58 18.92 11.77 32.68
N GLN A 59 19.36 12.99 32.37
CA GLN A 59 19.41 13.59 31.05
C GLN A 59 20.89 13.66 30.64
N SER A 60 21.15 13.49 29.33
CA SER A 60 22.39 13.84 28.59
C SER A 60 23.51 12.78 28.64
N ASN A 61 24.17 12.36 27.55
CA ASN A 61 24.31 12.96 26.22
C ASN A 61 24.81 11.93 25.18
N THR A 62 24.27 12.06 23.97
CA THR A 62 24.93 12.02 22.64
C THR A 62 25.82 10.85 22.24
N GLN A 63 25.26 9.92 21.45
CA GLN A 63 25.80 9.57 20.12
C GLN A 63 24.74 8.77 19.33
N ALA A 64 24.12 9.35 18.31
CA ALA A 64 23.32 8.58 17.36
C ALA A 64 23.30 9.27 15.99
N GLU A 65 24.13 8.71 15.14
CA GLU A 65 24.06 8.71 13.68
C GLU A 65 22.62 8.45 13.18
N ALA A 66 22.21 9.21 12.15
CA ALA A 66 21.07 8.97 11.25
C ALA A 66 19.73 8.50 11.88
N PRO A 67 18.66 9.35 11.92
CA PRO A 67 17.36 9.00 12.50
C PRO A 67 16.53 7.95 11.71
N PHE A 68 17.12 7.26 10.73
CA PHE A 68 16.43 6.30 9.89
C PHE A 68 16.69 4.84 10.27
N ALA A 69 17.75 4.52 11.02
CA ALA A 69 18.12 3.14 11.30
C ALA A 69 17.43 2.53 12.55
N GLN A 70 16.78 3.33 13.40
CA GLN A 70 16.14 2.84 14.63
C GLN A 70 14.69 2.38 14.42
N SER A 71 14.04 2.79 13.33
CA SER A 71 12.66 2.43 13.02
C SER A 71 12.53 1.02 12.43
N ASP A 72 13.56 0.54 11.73
CA ASP A 72 13.60 -0.80 11.11
C ASP A 72 13.54 -1.95 12.12
N ALA A 73 13.93 -1.71 13.38
CA ALA A 73 13.90 -2.73 14.44
C ALA A 73 12.56 -2.80 15.18
N LEU A 74 11.59 -1.92 14.87
CA LEU A 74 10.34 -1.84 15.63
C LEU A 74 9.36 -2.96 15.27
N PHE A 75 9.40 -3.47 14.04
CA PHE A 75 8.40 -4.39 13.49
C PHE A 75 9.07 -5.52 12.71
N VAL A 76 8.53 -6.73 12.80
CA VAL A 76 9.00 -7.88 12.00
C VAL A 76 8.02 -8.17 10.88
N THR A 77 6.72 -8.09 11.17
CA THR A 77 5.62 -8.33 10.24
C THR A 77 4.86 -7.06 9.89
N GLY A 78 5.06 -5.96 10.62
CA GLY A 78 4.28 -4.73 10.49
C GLY A 78 2.92 -4.78 11.18
N LEU A 79 2.56 -5.90 11.81
CA LEU A 79 1.28 -6.09 12.51
C LEU A 79 1.43 -6.07 14.03
N GLU A 80 2.62 -5.84 14.55
CA GLU A 80 2.86 -5.75 15.99
C GLU A 80 2.36 -4.42 16.54
N ARG A 81 1.70 -4.43 17.70
CA ARG A 81 1.23 -3.21 18.39
C ARG A 81 0.44 -2.29 17.44
N LEU A 82 -0.54 -2.83 16.72
CA LEU A 82 -1.40 -2.02 15.85
C LEU A 82 -2.10 -0.89 16.64
N PRO A 83 -2.32 0.29 16.02
CA PRO A 83 -3.12 1.37 16.60
C PRO A 83 -4.58 0.96 16.80
N ALA A 84 -5.33 1.71 17.59
CA ALA A 84 -6.66 1.30 18.02
C ALA A 84 -7.64 1.16 16.85
N SER A 85 -7.55 2.03 15.85
CA SER A 85 -8.34 1.94 14.61
C SER A 85 -8.11 0.66 13.81
N LEU A 86 -6.90 0.08 13.87
CA LEU A 86 -6.51 -1.11 13.10
C LEU A 86 -6.57 -2.41 13.93
N LYS A 87 -6.92 -2.34 15.23
CA LYS A 87 -7.03 -3.54 16.06
C LYS A 87 -8.29 -4.32 15.71
N GLY A 88 -8.11 -5.61 15.43
CA GLY A 88 -9.22 -6.52 15.12
C GLY A 88 -9.76 -6.37 13.70
N THR A 89 -9.12 -5.55 12.86
CA THR A 89 -9.42 -5.46 11.43
C THR A 89 -8.52 -6.41 10.65
N GLN A 90 -9.00 -6.83 9.48
CA GLN A 90 -8.16 -7.51 8.50
C GLN A 90 -7.47 -6.45 7.64
N VAL A 91 -6.22 -6.69 7.27
CA VAL A 91 -5.49 -5.82 6.34
C VAL A 91 -6.24 -5.80 5.01
N ASP A 92 -6.65 -4.61 4.56
CA ASP A 92 -7.27 -4.43 3.25
C ASP A 92 -6.18 -4.29 2.17
N GLY A 93 -6.49 -4.69 0.95
CA GLY A 93 -5.58 -4.65 -0.18
C GLY A 93 -4.73 -5.92 -0.35
N GLU A 94 -3.97 -5.93 -1.44
CA GLU A 94 -3.16 -7.07 -1.85
C GLU A 94 -1.93 -6.61 -2.64
N ILE A 95 -0.85 -7.38 -2.52
CA ILE A 95 0.37 -7.19 -3.31
C ILE A 95 0.41 -8.31 -4.34
N ILE A 96 0.18 -7.96 -5.61
CA ILE A 96 0.17 -8.93 -6.70
C ILE A 96 1.53 -8.93 -7.39
N ILE A 97 2.02 -10.13 -7.70
CA ILE A 97 3.30 -10.36 -8.35
C ILE A 97 3.07 -11.14 -9.64
N ASP A 98 3.75 -10.75 -10.71
CA ASP A 98 3.69 -11.45 -11.99
C ASP A 98 4.63 -12.67 -12.05
N GLU A 99 4.61 -13.37 -13.19
CA GLU A 99 5.47 -14.54 -13.44
C GLU A 99 6.98 -14.23 -13.36
N ASN A 100 7.36 -12.96 -13.55
CA ASN A 100 8.74 -12.46 -13.51
C ASN A 100 9.16 -11.98 -12.12
N LYS A 101 8.34 -12.25 -11.09
CA LYS A 101 8.52 -11.76 -9.72
C LYS A 101 8.48 -10.22 -9.61
N GLN A 102 7.88 -9.53 -10.58
CA GLN A 102 7.70 -8.08 -10.57
C GLN A 102 6.38 -7.71 -9.92
N LEU A 103 6.34 -6.51 -9.33
CA LEU A 103 5.11 -5.98 -8.76
C LEU A 103 4.11 -5.62 -9.86
N VAL A 104 2.88 -6.11 -9.74
CA VAL A 104 1.75 -5.63 -10.52
C VAL A 104 1.06 -4.52 -9.74
N VAL A 105 1.10 -3.30 -10.27
CA VAL A 105 0.47 -2.13 -9.63
C VAL A 105 -1.03 -2.19 -9.83
N THR A 106 -1.77 -2.38 -8.73
CA THR A 106 -3.24 -2.50 -8.74
C THR A 106 -3.87 -1.57 -7.71
N GLU A 107 -5.20 -1.40 -7.79
CA GLU A 107 -5.97 -0.74 -6.73
C GLU A 107 -5.86 -1.46 -5.39
N GLY A 108 -5.61 -2.78 -5.39
CA GLY A 108 -5.35 -3.54 -4.17
C GLY A 108 -4.10 -3.05 -3.44
N LEU A 109 -3.04 -2.73 -4.18
CA LEU A 109 -1.82 -2.17 -3.59
C LEU A 109 -2.07 -0.79 -2.97
N ARG A 110 -2.90 0.03 -3.62
CA ARG A 110 -3.29 1.33 -3.07
C ARG A 110 -4.11 1.18 -1.80
N ARG A 111 -5.13 0.31 -1.78
CA ARG A 111 -5.95 0.05 -0.58
C ARG A 111 -5.11 -0.42 0.59
N LEU A 112 -4.06 -1.20 0.34
CA LEU A 112 -3.10 -1.59 1.36
C LEU A 112 -2.42 -0.38 2.01
N PHE A 113 -1.98 0.58 1.20
CA PHE A 113 -1.39 1.81 1.73
C PHE A 113 -2.42 2.61 2.53
N ASP A 114 -3.62 2.78 1.99
CA ASP A 114 -4.70 3.55 2.62
C ASP A 114 -5.14 2.94 3.95
N TYR A 115 -5.14 1.60 4.06
CA TYR A 115 -5.41 0.91 5.31
C TYR A 115 -4.44 1.34 6.42
N PHE A 116 -3.13 1.29 6.19
CA PHE A 116 -2.16 1.71 7.20
C PHE A 116 -2.14 3.23 7.41
N LEU A 117 -2.36 4.02 6.35
CA LEU A 117 -2.43 5.48 6.46
C LEU A 117 -3.71 5.96 7.16
N SER A 118 -4.73 5.11 7.32
CA SER A 118 -5.90 5.46 8.13
C SER A 118 -5.58 5.67 9.61
N ALA A 119 -4.42 5.18 10.08
CA ALA A 119 -3.90 5.41 11.42
C ALA A 119 -3.18 6.77 11.60
N ILE A 120 -3.16 7.63 10.57
CA ILE A 120 -2.61 8.99 10.71
C ILE A 120 -3.34 9.73 11.85
N GLY A 121 -2.55 10.28 12.76
CA GLY A 121 -3.04 10.97 13.96
C GLY A 121 -3.08 10.10 15.22
N GLU A 122 -2.95 8.77 15.09
CA GLU A 122 -2.72 7.85 16.21
C GLU A 122 -1.23 7.48 16.35
N GLU A 123 -0.54 7.33 15.22
CA GLU A 123 0.90 7.07 15.15
C GLU A 123 1.62 8.20 14.41
N ASP A 124 2.90 8.41 14.74
CA ASP A 124 3.77 9.31 13.98
C ASP A 124 3.99 8.75 12.56
N GLU A 125 4.17 9.65 11.59
CA GLU A 125 4.35 9.28 10.18
C GLU A 125 5.53 8.31 9.99
N ALA A 126 6.65 8.52 10.70
CA ALA A 126 7.81 7.64 10.60
C ALA A 126 7.51 6.21 11.10
N VAL A 127 6.64 6.08 12.10
CA VAL A 127 6.20 4.78 12.63
C VAL A 127 5.30 4.07 11.63
N ILE A 128 4.33 4.79 11.04
CA ILE A 128 3.48 4.24 9.98
C ILE A 128 4.34 3.80 8.79
N PHE A 129 5.35 4.59 8.41
CA PHE A 129 6.23 4.23 7.30
C PHE A 129 7.01 2.93 7.56
N ALA A 130 7.66 2.83 8.73
CA ALA A 130 8.40 1.64 9.12
C ALA A 130 7.50 0.40 9.23
N ARG A 131 6.26 0.59 9.69
CA ARG A 131 5.24 -0.46 9.75
C ARG A 131 4.88 -0.98 8.36
N VAL A 132 4.56 -0.09 7.42
CA VAL A 132 4.20 -0.46 6.05
C VAL A 132 5.37 -1.12 5.33
N GLU A 133 6.58 -0.58 5.49
CA GLU A 133 7.79 -1.18 4.92
C GLU A 133 8.01 -2.60 5.44
N SER A 134 7.93 -2.79 6.77
CA SER A 134 8.06 -4.11 7.39
C SER A 134 6.99 -5.07 6.90
N TYR A 135 5.74 -4.61 6.77
CA TYR A 135 4.65 -5.42 6.24
C TYR A 135 4.92 -5.87 4.81
N ILE A 136 5.31 -4.95 3.92
CA ILE A 136 5.63 -5.24 2.52
C ILE A 136 6.77 -6.26 2.44
N ARG A 137 7.88 -6.01 3.16
CA ARG A 137 9.07 -6.87 3.13
C ARG A 137 8.83 -8.26 3.73
N HIS A 138 7.92 -8.36 4.70
CA HIS A 138 7.57 -9.66 5.29
C HIS A 138 6.70 -10.52 4.37
N HIS A 139 5.79 -9.89 3.60
CA HIS A 139 4.79 -10.59 2.80
C HIS A 139 5.14 -10.69 1.31
N THR A 140 6.17 -9.98 0.86
CA THR A 140 6.53 -9.86 -0.55
C THR A 140 8.00 -10.25 -0.77
N PRO A 141 8.31 -11.14 -1.71
CA PRO A 141 9.69 -11.40 -2.11
C PRO A 141 10.30 -10.24 -2.91
N GLU A 142 11.62 -10.16 -2.93
CA GLU A 142 12.34 -9.30 -3.87
C GLU A 142 12.25 -9.83 -5.31
N PRO A 143 12.22 -8.96 -6.34
CA PRO A 143 12.36 -7.49 -6.28
C PRO A 143 11.05 -6.71 -6.01
N ALA A 144 9.91 -7.39 -5.96
CA ALA A 144 8.60 -6.74 -5.82
C ALA A 144 8.46 -5.96 -4.50
N ALA A 145 9.06 -6.44 -3.40
CA ALA A 145 9.07 -5.73 -2.13
C ALA A 145 9.69 -4.32 -2.25
N SER A 146 10.91 -4.22 -2.78
CA SER A 146 11.57 -2.93 -2.99
C SER A 146 10.78 -2.01 -3.91
N GLN A 147 10.11 -2.55 -4.94
CA GLN A 147 9.23 -1.77 -5.81
C GLN A 147 8.02 -1.22 -5.06
N ALA A 148 7.36 -2.04 -4.24
CA ALA A 148 6.19 -1.64 -3.48
C ALA A 148 6.54 -0.55 -2.45
N VAL A 149 7.67 -0.69 -1.74
CA VAL A 149 8.18 0.35 -0.83
C VAL A 149 8.44 1.66 -1.57
N ALA A 150 9.08 1.61 -2.75
CA ALA A 150 9.34 2.80 -3.55
C ALA A 150 8.04 3.48 -4.03
N ILE A 151 7.02 2.69 -4.40
CA ILE A 151 5.70 3.22 -4.77
C ILE A 151 5.01 3.84 -3.56
N PHE A 152 5.07 3.21 -2.39
CA PHE A 152 4.50 3.75 -1.16
C PHE A 152 5.07 5.13 -0.82
N GLY A 153 6.39 5.31 -0.93
CA GLY A 153 7.03 6.62 -0.75
C GLY A 153 6.52 7.68 -1.74
N LYS A 154 6.37 7.31 -3.02
CA LYS A 154 5.77 8.21 -4.04
C LYS A 154 4.31 8.55 -3.73
N TYR A 155 3.56 7.58 -3.23
CA TYR A 155 2.16 7.76 -2.85
C TYR A 155 2.00 8.78 -1.72
N VAL A 156 2.78 8.63 -0.64
CA VAL A 156 2.78 9.58 0.48
C VAL A 156 3.21 10.97 0.02
N ALA A 157 4.25 11.06 -0.82
CA ALA A 157 4.69 12.34 -1.39
C ALA A 157 3.59 13.01 -2.23
N TYR A 158 2.85 12.22 -3.01
CA TYR A 158 1.69 12.71 -3.77
C TYR A 158 0.59 13.26 -2.85
N LEU A 159 0.21 12.52 -1.79
CA LEU A 159 -0.79 12.98 -0.83
C LEU A 159 -0.39 14.30 -0.16
N LYS A 160 0.89 14.47 0.18
CA LYS A 160 1.42 15.71 0.76
C LYS A 160 1.39 16.90 -0.19
N ALA A 161 1.56 16.66 -1.49
CA ALA A 161 1.51 17.71 -2.50
C ALA A 161 0.07 18.13 -2.86
N LEU A 162 -0.93 17.32 -2.51
CA LEU A 162 -2.32 17.52 -2.92
C LEU A 162 -2.89 18.91 -2.55
N PRO A 163 -2.71 19.43 -1.32
CA PRO A 163 -3.24 20.75 -0.96
C PRO A 163 -2.64 21.89 -1.80
N GLU A 164 -1.36 21.80 -2.16
CA GLU A 164 -0.70 22.80 -3.01
C GLU A 164 -1.21 22.72 -4.45
N ILE A 165 -1.43 21.50 -4.94
CA ILE A 165 -2.02 21.25 -6.25
C ILE A 165 -3.43 21.87 -6.32
N GLU A 166 -4.29 21.59 -5.34
CA GLU A 166 -5.64 22.15 -5.26
C GLU A 166 -5.64 23.68 -5.20
N LYS A 167 -4.78 24.28 -4.36
CA LYS A 167 -4.63 25.73 -4.27
C LYS A 167 -4.22 26.34 -5.62
N ARG A 168 -3.31 25.71 -6.35
CA ARG A 168 -2.90 26.16 -7.69
C ARG A 168 -4.08 26.12 -8.66
N TYR A 169 -4.80 25.01 -8.74
CA TYR A 169 -5.97 24.89 -9.62
C TYR A 169 -7.08 25.89 -9.27
N GLY A 170 -7.38 26.07 -7.98
CA GLY A 170 -8.35 27.08 -7.52
C GLY A 170 -7.95 28.49 -7.94
N ASN A 171 -6.67 28.84 -7.79
CA ASN A 171 -6.16 30.15 -8.22
C ASN A 171 -6.21 30.34 -9.74
N LEU A 172 -5.91 29.30 -10.53
CA LEU A 172 -6.02 29.34 -11.99
C LEU A 172 -7.47 29.58 -12.43
N GLN A 173 -8.43 28.92 -11.79
CA GLN A 173 -9.85 29.11 -12.10
C GLN A 173 -10.34 30.52 -11.74
N LEU A 174 -9.93 31.04 -10.59
CA LEU A 174 -10.22 32.43 -10.19
C LEU A 174 -9.61 33.44 -11.17
N GLN A 175 -8.41 33.18 -11.71
CA GLN A 175 -7.80 34.02 -12.73
C GLN A 175 -8.55 33.93 -14.07
N ALA A 176 -8.92 32.73 -14.51
CA ALA A 176 -9.70 32.53 -15.72
C ALA A 176 -11.08 33.22 -15.66
N THR A 177 -11.74 33.18 -14.50
CA THR A 177 -13.02 33.88 -14.30
C THR A 177 -12.86 35.39 -14.17
N LYS A 178 -11.79 35.88 -13.51
CA LYS A 178 -11.52 37.33 -13.41
C LYS A 178 -11.13 37.96 -14.75
N ASN A 179 -10.43 37.19 -15.58
CA ASN A 179 -9.91 37.68 -16.85
C ASN A 179 -10.91 37.48 -18.00
N GLY A 180 -12.12 36.96 -17.73
CA GLY A 180 -13.24 36.84 -18.67
C GLY A 180 -13.06 35.83 -19.80
N GLU A 181 -11.83 35.48 -20.15
CA GLU A 181 -11.52 34.59 -21.26
C GLU A 181 -10.17 33.92 -20.95
N LEU A 182 -10.09 32.60 -21.05
CA LEU A 182 -8.80 31.92 -21.13
C LEU A 182 -8.14 32.39 -22.42
N ASP A 183 -7.28 33.41 -22.33
CA ASP A 183 -6.55 33.94 -23.48
C ASP A 183 -5.53 32.90 -23.98
N LEU A 184 -5.98 32.07 -24.92
CA LEU A 184 -5.21 31.00 -25.55
C LEU A 184 -3.95 31.54 -26.25
N ASN A 185 -3.89 32.84 -26.57
CA ASN A 185 -2.71 33.45 -27.17
C ASN A 185 -1.56 33.61 -26.16
N ALA A 186 -1.84 33.88 -24.89
CA ALA A 186 -0.80 34.02 -23.87
C ALA A 186 -0.06 32.70 -23.60
N ILE A 187 -0.79 31.58 -23.63
CA ILE A 187 -0.22 30.22 -23.49
C ILE A 187 0.59 29.84 -24.74
N ALA A 188 0.15 30.24 -25.94
CA ALA A 188 0.88 29.99 -27.19
C ALA A 188 2.24 30.71 -27.24
N GLN A 189 2.34 31.93 -26.67
CA GLN A 189 3.61 32.66 -26.60
C GLN A 189 4.64 31.98 -25.68
N GLN A 190 4.19 31.35 -24.59
CA GLN A 190 5.08 30.62 -23.69
C GLN A 190 5.69 29.37 -24.36
N LYS A 191 4.99 28.76 -25.34
CA LYS A 191 5.50 27.64 -26.15
C LYS A 191 6.55 28.07 -27.18
N ALA A 192 6.47 29.30 -27.70
CA ALA A 192 7.40 29.81 -28.71
C ALA A 192 8.79 30.13 -28.14
N GLY A 193 8.88 30.55 -26.88
CA GLY A 193 10.16 30.86 -26.22
C GLY A 193 11.04 29.64 -25.89
N CYS A 194 10.49 28.42 -25.95
CA CYS A 194 11.22 27.18 -25.67
C CYS A 194 11.89 26.56 -26.91
N GLY A 195 11.79 27.21 -28.08
CA GLY A 195 12.44 26.80 -29.33
C GLY A 195 13.85 27.36 -29.54
N GLU A 196 14.25 28.41 -28.82
CA GLU A 196 15.52 29.11 -29.08
C GLU A 196 16.77 28.50 -28.43
N PHE A 197 16.62 27.52 -27.53
CA PHE A 197 17.78 26.91 -26.83
C PHE A 197 18.39 25.70 -27.57
N THR A 198 17.87 25.31 -28.74
CA THR A 198 18.41 24.20 -29.57
C THR A 198 19.10 24.72 -30.84
N SER A 199 19.74 25.89 -30.80
CA SER A 199 20.53 26.38 -31.94
C SER A 199 21.91 26.96 -31.55
N ALA A 200 22.39 26.67 -30.35
CA ALA A 200 23.69 27.15 -29.86
C ALA A 200 24.63 26.03 -29.38
N VAL A 201 24.47 24.81 -29.91
CA VAL A 201 25.49 23.74 -29.83
C VAL A 201 25.56 23.07 -31.20
N PHE A 202 26.28 23.71 -32.10
CA PHE A 202 26.94 23.10 -33.25
C PHE A 202 28.40 23.54 -33.23
#